data_AF-A0A5J5APT0-F1
#
_entry.id   AF-A0A5J5APT0-F1
#
_cell.length_a   1.000
_cell.length_b   1.000
_cell.length_c   1.000
_cell.angle_alpha   90.00
_cell.angle_beta   90.00
_cell.angle_gamma   90.00
#
_symmetry.space_group_name_H-M   'P 1'
#
loop_
_entity.id
_entity.type
_entity.pdbx_description
1 polymer ?
#
loop_
_entity_poly.entity_id
_entity_poly.type
_entity_poly.pdbx_seq_one_letter_code
_entity_poly.pdbx_strand_id
1 'polypeptide(L)'
;MGSVKHFVLVHGFCHGAWCWYRLVTQLKLASHHATALDLAGGGINPKQLDEIVSVSVYLQPLMDFMASLPRDEKVILVGHSYGGLPISLAMEAFPEKILGAVFVTAYMPNHKDRPATLIQEFFKRTSIESLMDCQFTFDGGPENLPTSAIFGPNYMATNMYQHCHPEDLELAKMLVRPSKFFIEDMAKESLLTKEKYGSVSRAYIICEEDEVMKEDFARWMIEYSPPKEKKYTAGTPPKAWKDTQFLTFGDPKEPTTGLVVGPQFLKSTIYDLCSPEDYTLGTLLVRPGSLFMEDLHKADKFTDEVFGSVPRVYVVCDEDKTNSSSG
;
A
#
# COMPACT_ATOMS: atom_id res chain seq x y z
N MET A 1 10.60 15.03 -20.13
CA MET A 1 9.35 14.26 -20.04
C MET A 1 9.70 12.82 -19.69
N GLY A 2 9.22 12.30 -18.56
CA GLY A 2 9.43 10.90 -18.17
C GLY A 2 8.72 9.95 -19.15
N SER A 3 9.22 8.72 -19.30
CA SER A 3 8.58 7.73 -20.16
C SER A 3 7.22 7.31 -19.59
N VAL A 4 6.16 7.32 -20.40
CA VAL A 4 4.84 6.79 -20.04
C VAL A 4 4.94 5.32 -19.63
N LYS A 5 4.37 4.94 -18.49
CA LYS A 5 4.34 3.57 -17.98
C LYS A 5 2.91 3.07 -17.83
N HIS A 6 2.73 1.76 -17.79
CA HIS A 6 1.46 1.10 -17.51
C HIS A 6 1.54 0.38 -16.15
N PHE A 7 0.73 0.83 -15.20
CA PHE A 7 0.59 0.25 -13.87
C PHE A 7 -0.59 -0.70 -13.81
N VAL A 8 -0.38 -1.88 -13.25
CA VAL A 8 -1.41 -2.90 -13.03
C VAL A 8 -1.55 -3.10 -11.53
N LEU A 9 -2.69 -2.69 -10.99
CA LEU A 9 -2.94 -2.58 -9.57
C LEU A 9 -3.79 -3.75 -9.09
N VAL A 10 -3.28 -4.50 -8.11
CA VAL A 10 -3.89 -5.72 -7.58
C VAL A 10 -4.21 -5.54 -6.10
N HIS A 11 -5.50 -5.65 -5.80
CA HIS A 11 -6.03 -5.40 -4.46
C HIS A 11 -5.62 -6.45 -3.43
N GLY A 12 -5.77 -6.08 -2.15
CA GLY A 12 -5.56 -6.97 -1.00
C GLY A 12 -6.75 -7.88 -0.71
N PHE A 13 -6.69 -8.58 0.42
CA PHE A 13 -7.73 -9.51 0.87
C PHE A 13 -9.09 -8.80 0.99
N CYS A 14 -10.19 -9.48 0.65
CA CYS A 14 -11.58 -8.96 0.69
C CYS A 14 -11.93 -7.75 -0.20
N HIS A 15 -10.94 -7.11 -0.84
CA HIS A 15 -11.13 -5.88 -1.60
C HIS A 15 -11.39 -6.14 -3.09
N GLY A 16 -11.48 -5.07 -3.87
CA GLY A 16 -11.55 -5.07 -5.33
C GLY A 16 -10.78 -3.90 -5.92
N ALA A 17 -10.82 -3.76 -7.25
CA ALA A 17 -10.23 -2.66 -8.02
C ALA A 17 -10.63 -1.28 -7.49
N TRP A 18 -11.81 -1.17 -6.88
CA TRP A 18 -12.35 0.06 -6.30
C TRP A 18 -11.42 0.71 -5.27
N CYS A 19 -10.59 -0.06 -4.54
CA CYS A 19 -9.68 0.51 -3.54
C CYS A 19 -8.59 1.40 -4.15
N TRP A 20 -8.37 1.29 -5.47
CA TRP A 20 -7.35 2.03 -6.19
C TRP A 20 -7.85 3.33 -6.85
N TYR A 21 -9.12 3.71 -6.68
CA TYR A 21 -9.72 4.81 -7.45
C TYR A 21 -8.93 6.13 -7.38
N ARG A 22 -8.40 6.50 -6.21
CA ARG A 22 -7.55 7.69 -6.05
C ARG A 22 -6.22 7.53 -6.77
N LEU A 23 -5.53 6.40 -6.60
CA LEU A 23 -4.22 6.17 -7.23
C LEU A 23 -4.33 6.10 -8.76
N VAL A 24 -5.35 5.42 -9.29
CA VAL A 24 -5.63 5.39 -10.74
C VAL A 24 -5.81 6.80 -11.28
N THR A 25 -6.52 7.66 -10.55
CA THR A 25 -6.71 9.07 -10.93
C THR A 25 -5.37 9.81 -10.99
N GLN A 26 -4.54 9.68 -9.95
CA GLN A 26 -3.22 10.33 -9.89
C GLN A 26 -2.27 9.84 -10.99
N LEU A 27 -2.23 8.54 -11.25
CA LEU A 27 -1.40 7.96 -12.31
C LEU A 27 -1.83 8.47 -13.70
N LYS A 28 -3.14 8.59 -13.96
CA LYS A 28 -3.65 9.14 -15.22
C LYS A 28 -3.33 10.63 -15.37
N LEU A 29 -3.45 11.42 -14.31
CA LEU A 29 -3.05 12.84 -14.31
C LEU A 29 -1.54 13.01 -14.58
N ALA A 30 -0.72 12.10 -14.07
CA ALA A 30 0.71 12.00 -14.38
C ALA A 30 1.00 11.43 -15.79
N SER A 31 -0.02 11.29 -16.66
CA SER A 31 0.09 10.76 -18.01
C SER A 31 0.61 9.31 -18.07
N HIS A 32 0.30 8.50 -17.05
CA HIS A 32 0.53 7.06 -17.05
C HIS A 32 -0.76 6.28 -17.30
N HIS A 33 -0.62 5.06 -17.82
CA HIS A 33 -1.73 4.11 -17.90
C HIS A 33 -1.87 3.39 -16.56
N ALA A 34 -3.09 3.19 -16.11
CA ALA A 34 -3.38 2.47 -14.88
C ALA A 34 -4.60 1.56 -15.08
N THR A 35 -4.40 0.27 -14.83
CA THR A 35 -5.42 -0.77 -14.85
C THR A 35 -5.53 -1.36 -13.45
N ALA A 36 -6.66 -1.15 -12.78
CA ALA A 36 -6.98 -1.84 -11.54
C ALA A 36 -7.86 -3.05 -11.87
N LEU A 37 -7.49 -4.22 -11.36
CA LEU A 37 -8.16 -5.48 -11.66
C LEU A 37 -8.95 -5.99 -10.45
N ASP A 38 -10.13 -6.54 -10.71
CA ASP A 38 -10.83 -7.40 -9.76
C ASP A 38 -10.35 -8.84 -9.94
N LEU A 39 -9.74 -9.42 -8.91
CA LEU A 39 -9.49 -10.86 -8.86
C LEU A 39 -10.82 -11.62 -8.71
N ALA A 40 -10.84 -12.94 -8.91
CA ALA A 40 -12.10 -13.66 -8.79
C ALA A 40 -12.65 -13.55 -7.36
N GLY A 41 -13.95 -13.22 -7.23
CA GLY A 41 -14.58 -12.92 -5.94
C GLY A 41 -14.28 -11.54 -5.36
N GLY A 42 -13.34 -10.78 -5.93
CA GLY A 42 -13.05 -9.40 -5.56
C GLY A 42 -13.97 -8.40 -6.28
N GLY A 43 -14.23 -7.27 -5.64
CA GLY A 43 -15.01 -6.17 -6.20
C GLY A 43 -16.30 -6.62 -6.89
N ILE A 44 -16.47 -6.27 -8.17
CA ILE A 44 -17.68 -6.59 -8.95
C ILE A 44 -17.55 -7.88 -9.76
N ASN A 45 -16.49 -8.68 -9.55
CA ASN A 45 -16.33 -9.97 -10.21
C ASN A 45 -17.53 -10.89 -9.87
N PRO A 46 -18.20 -11.52 -10.86
CA PRO A 46 -19.45 -12.23 -10.60
C PRO A 46 -19.28 -13.52 -9.77
N LYS A 47 -18.06 -14.08 -9.70
CA LYS A 47 -17.81 -15.34 -8.99
C LYS A 47 -18.05 -15.17 -7.50
N GLN A 48 -18.73 -16.16 -6.91
CA GLN A 48 -18.91 -16.28 -5.47
C GLN A 48 -17.80 -17.13 -4.83
N LEU A 49 -17.71 -17.08 -3.49
CA LEU A 49 -16.60 -17.69 -2.75
C LEU A 49 -16.50 -19.21 -2.93
N ASP A 50 -17.64 -19.89 -3.05
CA ASP A 50 -17.77 -21.32 -3.28
C ASP A 50 -17.28 -21.74 -4.67
N GLU A 51 -17.44 -20.88 -5.68
CA GLU A 51 -16.91 -21.10 -7.03
C GLU A 51 -15.38 -20.95 -7.11
N ILE A 52 -14.75 -20.32 -6.13
CA ILE A 52 -13.30 -20.10 -6.10
C ILE A 52 -12.64 -21.26 -5.36
N VAL A 53 -12.56 -22.38 -6.07
CA VAL A 53 -12.10 -23.67 -5.52
C VAL A 53 -10.57 -23.80 -5.44
N SER A 54 -9.82 -22.89 -6.07
CA SER A 54 -8.35 -22.90 -6.08
C SER A 54 -7.77 -21.50 -6.29
N VAL A 55 -6.48 -21.37 -5.97
CA VAL A 55 -5.72 -20.15 -6.25
C VAL A 55 -5.67 -19.82 -7.75
N SER A 56 -5.69 -20.83 -8.63
CA SER A 56 -5.69 -20.58 -10.08
C SER A 56 -6.97 -19.88 -10.53
N VAL A 57 -8.13 -20.26 -9.98
CA VAL A 57 -9.40 -19.56 -10.24
C VAL A 57 -9.36 -18.15 -9.69
N TYR A 58 -8.81 -17.96 -8.48
CA TYR A 58 -8.64 -16.63 -7.87
C TYR A 58 -7.84 -15.67 -8.76
N LEU A 59 -6.73 -16.17 -9.31
CA LEU A 59 -5.77 -15.39 -10.10
C LEU A 59 -6.15 -15.22 -11.57
N GLN A 60 -7.15 -15.95 -12.06
CA GLN A 60 -7.51 -16.00 -13.47
C GLN A 60 -7.61 -14.60 -14.12
N PRO A 61 -8.27 -13.58 -13.52
CA PRO A 61 -8.35 -12.25 -14.14
C PRO A 61 -6.98 -11.58 -14.36
N LEU A 62 -6.05 -11.74 -13.41
CA LEU A 62 -4.70 -11.20 -13.54
C LEU A 62 -3.89 -11.96 -14.60
N MET A 63 -3.99 -13.30 -14.61
CA MET A 63 -3.26 -14.13 -15.56
C MET A 63 -3.74 -13.90 -17.00
N ASP A 64 -5.05 -13.78 -17.21
CA ASP A 64 -5.64 -13.46 -18.51
C ASP A 64 -5.21 -12.08 -18.99
N PHE A 65 -5.24 -11.09 -18.09
CA PHE A 65 -4.76 -9.74 -18.41
C PHE A 65 -3.30 -9.77 -18.86
N MET A 66 -2.41 -10.40 -18.08
CA MET A 66 -0.98 -10.49 -18.41
C MET A 66 -0.72 -11.23 -19.72
N ALA A 67 -1.45 -12.31 -19.98
CA ALA A 67 -1.38 -13.07 -21.22
C ALA A 67 -1.85 -12.26 -22.43
N SER A 68 -2.85 -11.38 -22.24
CA SER A 68 -3.42 -10.54 -23.31
C SER A 68 -2.52 -9.36 -23.74
N LEU A 69 -1.54 -8.98 -22.91
CA LEU A 69 -0.62 -7.89 -23.24
C LEU A 69 0.13 -8.19 -24.56
N PRO A 70 0.38 -7.19 -25.41
CA PRO A 70 1.32 -7.31 -26.54
C PRO A 70 2.69 -7.84 -26.11
N ARG A 71 3.46 -8.38 -27.06
CA ARG A 71 4.78 -8.97 -26.77
C ARG A 71 5.83 -7.93 -26.35
N ASP A 72 5.70 -6.72 -26.85
CA ASP A 72 6.57 -5.58 -26.65
C ASP A 72 6.12 -4.66 -25.50
N GLU A 73 4.91 -4.86 -24.99
CA GLU A 73 4.39 -4.11 -23.84
C GLU A 73 4.88 -4.72 -22.52
N LYS A 74 5.33 -3.84 -21.61
CA LYS A 74 5.69 -4.21 -20.25
C LYS A 74 5.01 -3.33 -19.22
N VAL A 75 4.61 -3.93 -18.12
CA VAL A 75 3.84 -3.27 -17.05
C VAL A 75 4.62 -3.19 -15.74
N ILE A 76 4.19 -2.30 -14.84
CA ILE A 76 4.60 -2.27 -13.44
C ILE A 76 3.47 -2.91 -12.64
N LEU A 77 3.75 -4.02 -11.96
CA LEU A 77 2.79 -4.65 -11.05
C LEU A 77 2.82 -3.93 -9.71
N VAL A 78 1.66 -3.66 -9.13
CA VAL A 78 1.52 -3.09 -7.79
C VAL A 78 0.55 -3.95 -7.01
N GLY A 79 1.03 -4.58 -5.94
CA GLY A 79 0.22 -5.42 -5.06
C GLY A 79 0.14 -4.80 -3.68
N HIS A 80 -1.08 -4.66 -3.14
CA HIS A 80 -1.32 -4.21 -1.77
C HIS A 80 -1.65 -5.38 -0.86
N SER A 81 -1.06 -5.44 0.34
CA SER A 81 -1.37 -6.47 1.34
C SER A 81 -1.30 -7.89 0.72
N TYR A 82 -2.36 -8.68 0.82
CA TYR A 82 -2.45 -10.02 0.24
C TYR A 82 -2.25 -10.05 -1.29
N GLY A 83 -2.48 -8.94 -1.99
CA GLY A 83 -2.25 -8.76 -3.43
C GLY A 83 -0.79 -8.96 -3.85
N GLY A 84 0.14 -8.94 -2.90
CA GLY A 84 1.53 -9.34 -3.10
C GLY A 84 1.71 -10.78 -3.60
N LEU A 85 0.90 -11.74 -3.11
CA LEU A 85 0.99 -13.14 -3.54
C LEU A 85 0.57 -13.33 -5.02
N PRO A 86 -0.58 -12.79 -5.47
CA PRO A 86 -0.94 -12.74 -6.89
C PRO A 86 0.13 -12.17 -7.82
N ILE A 87 0.69 -10.99 -7.49
CA ILE A 87 1.69 -10.38 -8.36
C ILE A 87 2.97 -11.21 -8.43
N SER A 88 3.36 -11.89 -7.33
CA SER A 88 4.51 -12.80 -7.35
C SER A 88 4.31 -14.00 -8.27
N LEU A 89 3.10 -14.56 -8.32
CA LEU A 89 2.78 -15.65 -9.25
C LEU A 89 2.71 -15.16 -10.70
N ALA A 90 2.23 -13.93 -10.92
CA ALA A 90 2.29 -13.31 -12.25
C ALA A 90 3.75 -13.03 -12.69
N MET A 91 4.63 -12.66 -11.76
CA MET A 91 6.07 -12.52 -12.00
C MET A 91 6.74 -13.83 -12.38
N GLU A 92 6.30 -14.95 -11.78
CA GLU A 92 6.77 -16.28 -12.19
C GLU A 92 6.27 -16.66 -13.58
N ALA A 93 5.01 -16.36 -13.90
CA ALA A 93 4.40 -16.74 -15.16
C ALA A 93 4.86 -15.88 -16.35
N PHE A 94 5.08 -14.57 -16.14
CA PHE A 94 5.32 -13.58 -17.19
C PHE A 94 6.48 -12.61 -16.88
N PRO A 95 7.66 -13.09 -16.45
CA PRO A 95 8.77 -12.22 -16.04
C PRO A 95 9.20 -11.23 -17.15
N GLU A 96 9.09 -11.62 -18.42
CA GLU A 96 9.47 -10.81 -19.57
C GLU A 96 8.55 -9.60 -19.81
N LYS A 97 7.31 -9.66 -19.33
CA LYS A 97 6.27 -8.62 -19.47
C LYS A 97 6.28 -7.61 -18.32
N ILE A 98 7.20 -7.72 -17.37
CA ILE A 98 7.18 -6.93 -16.14
C ILE A 98 8.44 -6.06 -16.05
N LEU A 99 8.26 -4.74 -15.96
CA LEU A 99 9.34 -3.77 -15.74
C LEU A 99 9.83 -3.81 -14.29
N GLY A 100 8.91 -4.02 -13.36
CA GLY A 100 9.18 -4.11 -11.93
C GLY A 100 7.88 -4.39 -11.17
N ALA A 101 8.03 -4.78 -9.92
CA ALA A 101 6.93 -5.08 -9.01
C ALA A 101 7.05 -4.23 -7.74
N VAL A 102 5.95 -3.62 -7.32
CA VAL A 102 5.84 -2.78 -6.12
C VAL A 102 4.93 -3.48 -5.11
N PHE A 103 5.45 -3.73 -3.93
CA PHE A 103 4.75 -4.36 -2.81
C PHE A 103 4.40 -3.25 -1.80
N VAL A 104 3.12 -2.89 -1.72
CA VAL A 104 2.61 -1.86 -0.80
C VAL A 104 2.08 -2.55 0.45
N THR A 105 2.85 -2.49 1.53
CA THR A 105 2.61 -3.24 2.78
C THR A 105 2.13 -4.66 2.50
N ALA A 106 2.77 -5.32 1.53
CA ALA A 106 2.24 -6.53 0.91
C ALA A 106 3.03 -7.77 1.28
N TYR A 107 2.39 -8.94 1.16
CA TYR A 107 3.08 -10.22 1.24
C TYR A 107 4.14 -10.31 0.12
N MET A 108 5.42 -10.37 0.50
CA MET A 108 6.53 -10.47 -0.46
C MET A 108 7.30 -11.78 -0.25
N PRO A 109 6.91 -12.87 -0.95
CA PRO A 109 7.57 -14.17 -0.80
C PRO A 109 9.01 -14.16 -1.31
N ASN A 110 9.78 -15.19 -0.95
CA ASN A 110 11.07 -15.48 -1.59
C ASN A 110 10.90 -16.68 -2.55
N HIS A 111 11.95 -17.02 -3.31
CA HIS A 111 11.93 -18.16 -4.25
C HIS A 111 12.44 -19.48 -3.63
N LYS A 112 12.85 -19.47 -2.36
CA LYS A 112 13.43 -20.63 -1.67
C LYS A 112 12.37 -21.40 -0.89
N ASP A 113 11.41 -20.67 -0.34
CA ASP A 113 10.39 -21.17 0.55
C ASP A 113 9.00 -21.03 -0.07
N ARG A 114 8.05 -21.76 0.51
CA ARG A 114 6.66 -21.76 0.07
C ARG A 114 6.00 -20.41 0.40
N PRO A 115 5.24 -19.79 -0.51
CA PRO A 115 4.49 -18.57 -0.21
C PRO A 115 3.56 -18.71 1.02
N ALA A 116 3.03 -19.91 1.29
CA ALA A 116 2.23 -20.19 2.48
C ALA A 116 2.94 -19.89 3.81
N THR A 117 4.28 -19.94 3.85
CA THR A 117 5.06 -19.60 5.05
C THR A 117 4.74 -18.20 5.55
N LEU A 118 4.50 -17.23 4.66
CA LEU A 118 4.16 -15.87 5.07
C LEU A 118 2.77 -15.78 5.73
N ILE A 119 1.80 -16.53 5.21
CA ILE A 119 0.43 -16.56 5.77
C ILE A 119 0.47 -17.23 7.14
N GLN A 120 1.22 -18.32 7.28
CA GLN A 120 1.44 -19.00 8.55
C GLN A 120 2.13 -18.09 9.57
N GLU A 121 3.14 -17.33 9.12
CA GLU A 121 3.85 -16.38 9.98
C GLU A 121 2.94 -15.24 10.45
N PHE A 122 2.07 -14.73 9.59
CA PHE A 122 1.04 -13.75 9.97
C PHE A 122 0.17 -14.28 11.11
N PHE A 123 -0.40 -15.49 10.98
CA PHE A 123 -1.23 -16.09 12.03
C PHE A 123 -0.47 -16.56 13.27
N LYS A 124 0.86 -16.71 13.21
CA LYS A 124 1.69 -16.91 14.41
C LYS A 124 1.88 -15.62 15.21
N ARG A 125 1.92 -14.47 14.52
CA ARG A 125 2.15 -13.15 15.13
C ARG A 125 0.86 -12.46 15.56
N THR A 126 -0.26 -12.82 14.92
CA THR A 126 -1.56 -12.19 15.11
C THR A 126 -2.56 -13.24 15.57
N SER A 127 -3.07 -13.10 16.80
CA SER A 127 -4.12 -13.98 17.31
C SER A 127 -5.46 -13.65 16.67
N ILE A 128 -6.34 -14.66 16.53
CA ILE A 128 -7.67 -14.46 15.93
C ILE A 128 -8.51 -13.47 16.76
N GLU A 129 -8.36 -13.47 18.09
CA GLU A 129 -9.06 -12.55 18.99
C GLU A 129 -8.69 -11.08 18.71
N SER A 130 -7.45 -10.82 18.30
CA SER A 130 -7.02 -9.46 17.92
C SER A 130 -7.63 -8.97 16.61
N LEU A 131 -8.26 -9.86 15.83
CA LEU A 131 -8.96 -9.54 14.58
C LEU A 131 -10.42 -9.13 14.80
N MET A 132 -10.81 -8.89 16.06
CA MET A 132 -12.08 -8.27 16.48
C MET A 132 -13.31 -8.96 15.90
N ASP A 133 -14.07 -8.26 15.05
CA ASP A 133 -15.33 -8.70 14.44
C ASP A 133 -15.15 -9.28 13.03
N CYS A 134 -13.92 -9.57 12.61
CA CYS A 134 -13.66 -10.36 11.42
C CYS A 134 -14.28 -11.76 11.57
N GLN A 135 -14.91 -12.24 10.49
CA GLN A 135 -15.51 -13.57 10.47
C GLN A 135 -14.59 -14.53 9.72
N PHE A 136 -14.30 -15.68 10.33
CA PHE A 136 -13.42 -16.70 9.78
C PHE A 136 -14.17 -18.01 9.55
N THR A 137 -13.75 -18.76 8.54
CA THR A 137 -14.22 -20.12 8.27
C THR A 137 -13.05 -21.09 8.41
N PHE A 138 -13.32 -22.30 8.90
CA PHE A 138 -12.32 -23.31 9.22
C PHE A 138 -12.74 -24.67 8.64
N ASP A 139 -12.63 -24.84 7.32
CA ASP A 139 -13.09 -26.08 6.67
C ASP A 139 -12.30 -27.31 7.13
N GLY A 140 -11.04 -27.12 7.54
CA GLY A 140 -10.20 -28.15 8.16
C GLY A 140 -10.48 -28.40 9.64
N GLY A 141 -11.44 -27.69 10.26
CA GLY A 141 -11.72 -27.71 11.69
C GLY A 141 -11.01 -26.59 12.47
N PRO A 142 -11.49 -26.27 13.69
CA PRO A 142 -11.11 -25.08 14.44
C PRO A 142 -9.65 -25.04 14.92
N GLU A 143 -8.99 -26.20 14.98
CA GLU A 143 -7.56 -26.32 15.34
C GLU A 143 -6.62 -25.97 14.18
N ASN A 144 -7.15 -25.80 12.96
CA ASN A 144 -6.38 -25.44 11.77
C ASN A 144 -6.48 -23.94 11.50
N LEU A 145 -5.60 -23.44 10.62
CA LEU A 145 -5.67 -22.05 10.14
C LEU A 145 -6.98 -21.80 9.39
N PRO A 146 -7.51 -20.57 9.42
CA PRO A 146 -8.74 -20.25 8.71
C PRO A 146 -8.56 -20.42 7.20
N THR A 147 -9.60 -20.94 6.54
CA THR A 147 -9.65 -21.15 5.09
C THR A 147 -10.14 -19.92 4.35
N SER A 148 -11.09 -19.19 4.94
CA SER A 148 -11.58 -17.90 4.44
C SER A 148 -11.86 -16.91 5.56
N ALA A 149 -11.94 -15.63 5.19
CA ALA A 149 -12.42 -14.59 6.08
C ALA A 149 -13.14 -13.47 5.33
N ILE A 150 -13.92 -12.68 6.09
CA ILE A 150 -14.38 -11.35 5.72
C ILE A 150 -14.04 -10.38 6.86
N PHE A 151 -13.58 -9.18 6.50
CA PHE A 151 -13.23 -8.15 7.48
C PHE A 151 -14.48 -7.58 8.15
N GLY A 152 -14.44 -7.46 9.47
CA GLY A 152 -15.51 -6.85 10.25
C GLY A 152 -15.46 -5.32 10.21
N PRO A 153 -16.59 -4.63 10.34
CA PRO A 153 -16.65 -3.16 10.30
C PRO A 153 -15.85 -2.48 11.41
N ASN A 154 -15.78 -3.04 12.62
CA ASN A 154 -14.98 -2.46 13.71
C ASN A 154 -13.49 -2.68 13.47
N TYR A 155 -13.09 -3.87 13.02
CA TYR A 155 -11.71 -4.15 12.64
C TYR A 155 -11.24 -3.19 11.54
N MET A 156 -12.04 -2.99 10.50
CA MET A 156 -11.73 -2.05 9.42
C MET A 156 -11.56 -0.62 9.94
N ALA A 157 -12.46 -0.15 10.81
CA ALA A 157 -12.39 1.19 11.37
C ALA A 157 -11.14 1.41 12.25
N THR A 158 -10.75 0.40 13.04
CA THR A 158 -9.66 0.51 14.01
C THR A 158 -8.28 0.26 13.41
N ASN A 159 -8.15 -0.65 12.43
CA ASN A 159 -6.85 -1.15 11.99
C ASN A 159 -6.53 -0.93 10.50
N MET A 160 -7.54 -0.64 9.67
CA MET A 160 -7.35 -0.50 8.21
C MET A 160 -7.61 0.91 7.69
N TYR A 161 -8.61 1.59 8.25
CA TYR A 161 -9.11 2.89 7.80
C TYR A 161 -9.00 3.98 8.88
N GLN A 162 -8.22 3.75 9.94
CA GLN A 162 -8.08 4.65 11.08
C GLN A 162 -7.50 6.02 10.72
N HIS A 163 -6.78 6.12 9.60
CA HIS A 163 -6.26 7.37 9.04
C HIS A 163 -6.98 7.80 7.75
N CYS A 164 -8.05 7.12 7.36
CA CYS A 164 -8.81 7.45 6.16
C CYS A 164 -9.95 8.43 6.45
N HIS A 165 -10.49 9.04 5.39
CA HIS A 165 -11.73 9.77 5.52
C HIS A 165 -12.88 8.81 5.86
N PRO A 166 -13.88 9.22 6.67
CA PRO A 166 -15.02 8.37 7.01
C PRO A 166 -15.74 7.80 5.77
N GLU A 167 -15.78 8.55 4.68
CA GLU A 167 -16.37 8.13 3.41
C GLU A 167 -15.65 6.92 2.79
N ASP A 168 -14.33 6.81 2.95
CA ASP A 168 -13.56 5.67 2.45
C ASP A 168 -13.87 4.40 3.26
N LEU A 169 -14.08 4.54 4.57
CA LEU A 169 -14.52 3.44 5.44
C LEU A 169 -15.95 2.99 5.10
N GLU A 170 -16.87 3.93 4.90
CA GLU A 170 -18.25 3.59 4.50
C GLU A 170 -18.29 2.91 3.13
N LEU A 171 -17.51 3.40 2.17
CA LEU A 171 -17.34 2.76 0.87
C LEU A 171 -16.82 1.32 1.03
N ALA A 172 -15.81 1.11 1.89
CA ALA A 172 -15.27 -0.21 2.15
C ALA A 172 -16.30 -1.16 2.75
N LYS A 173 -17.05 -0.72 3.77
CA LYS A 173 -18.14 -1.51 4.38
C LYS A 173 -19.19 -1.97 3.37
N MET A 174 -19.46 -1.17 2.34
CA MET A 174 -20.41 -1.51 1.28
C MET A 174 -19.86 -2.48 0.23
N LEU A 175 -18.53 -2.59 0.11
CA LEU A 175 -17.89 -3.26 -1.04
C LEU A 175 -16.99 -4.45 -0.68
N VAL A 176 -16.61 -4.62 0.58
CA VAL A 176 -15.83 -5.79 0.98
C VAL A 176 -16.61 -7.08 0.78
N ARG A 177 -15.90 -8.11 0.33
CA ARG A 177 -16.43 -9.45 0.06
C ARG A 177 -15.55 -10.48 0.75
N PRO A 178 -16.07 -11.68 1.11
CA PRO A 178 -15.22 -12.71 1.71
C PRO A 178 -14.17 -13.19 0.69
N SER A 179 -13.01 -13.62 1.19
CA SER A 179 -11.93 -14.20 0.38
C SER A 179 -11.30 -15.42 1.07
N LYS A 180 -10.53 -16.22 0.32
CA LYS A 180 -9.82 -17.41 0.82
C LYS A 180 -8.33 -17.17 0.93
N PHE A 181 -7.69 -17.81 1.92
CA PHE A 181 -6.24 -17.72 2.13
C PHE A 181 -5.43 -18.66 1.23
N PHE A 182 -6.06 -19.65 0.60
CA PHE A 182 -5.42 -20.61 -0.33
C PHE A 182 -4.14 -21.24 0.24
N ILE A 183 -4.09 -21.51 1.56
CA ILE A 183 -2.86 -21.95 2.25
C ILE A 183 -2.30 -23.24 1.65
N GLU A 184 -3.16 -24.23 1.38
CA GLU A 184 -2.76 -25.50 0.78
C GLU A 184 -2.18 -25.32 -0.63
N ASP A 185 -2.82 -24.50 -1.46
CA ASP A 185 -2.33 -24.19 -2.80
C ASP A 185 -0.99 -23.44 -2.74
N MET A 186 -0.85 -22.49 -1.82
CA MET A 186 0.38 -21.71 -1.60
C MET A 186 1.49 -22.52 -0.91
N ALA A 187 1.19 -23.72 -0.42
CA ALA A 187 2.15 -24.65 0.19
C ALA A 187 2.76 -25.63 -0.84
N LYS A 188 2.33 -25.57 -2.10
CA LYS A 188 2.93 -26.37 -3.19
C LYS A 188 4.40 -25.97 -3.40
N GLU A 189 5.22 -26.95 -3.75
CA GLU A 189 6.63 -26.72 -4.03
C GLU A 189 6.83 -25.97 -5.34
N SER A 190 7.96 -25.25 -5.45
CA SER A 190 8.43 -24.63 -6.69
C SER A 190 7.45 -23.64 -7.34
N LEU A 191 6.62 -22.97 -6.55
CA LEU A 191 5.71 -21.93 -7.06
C LEU A 191 6.44 -20.68 -7.57
N LEU A 192 7.63 -20.39 -7.05
CA LEU A 192 8.45 -19.24 -7.43
C LEU A 192 9.90 -19.71 -7.63
N THR A 193 10.53 -19.26 -8.72
CA THR A 193 11.91 -19.62 -9.06
C THR A 193 12.84 -18.42 -9.02
N LYS A 194 14.13 -18.67 -8.89
CA LYS A 194 15.14 -17.59 -8.94
C LYS A 194 15.21 -16.99 -10.35
N GLU A 195 15.03 -17.82 -11.36
CA GLU A 195 15.21 -17.51 -12.78
C GLU A 195 14.06 -16.66 -13.33
N LYS A 196 12.83 -16.83 -12.82
CA LYS A 196 11.66 -16.06 -13.26
C LYS A 196 11.26 -15.03 -12.22
N TYR A 197 10.59 -15.40 -11.13
CA TYR A 197 10.21 -14.48 -10.05
C TYR A 197 11.41 -13.65 -9.54
N GLY A 198 12.55 -14.33 -9.30
CA GLY A 198 13.76 -13.69 -8.79
C GLY A 198 14.41 -12.70 -9.76
N SER A 199 14.13 -12.80 -11.06
CA SER A 199 14.70 -11.92 -12.08
C SER A 199 14.05 -10.52 -12.11
N VAL A 200 12.79 -10.43 -11.69
CA VAL A 200 12.02 -9.19 -11.68
C VAL A 200 12.48 -8.29 -10.54
N SER A 201 12.75 -7.02 -10.84
CA SER A 201 13.08 -6.02 -9.83
C SER A 201 11.89 -5.76 -8.92
N ARG A 202 12.11 -5.82 -7.60
CA ARG A 202 11.09 -5.61 -6.58
C ARG A 202 11.41 -4.35 -5.77
N ALA A 203 10.38 -3.55 -5.51
CA ALA A 203 10.38 -2.45 -4.57
C ALA A 203 9.35 -2.72 -3.47
N TYR A 204 9.65 -2.34 -2.23
CA TYR A 204 8.73 -2.47 -1.11
C TYR A 204 8.45 -1.10 -0.48
N ILE A 205 7.17 -0.82 -0.24
CA ILE A 205 6.68 0.37 0.44
C ILE A 205 6.12 -0.05 1.80
N ILE A 206 6.68 0.53 2.87
CA ILE A 206 6.18 0.36 4.23
C ILE A 206 5.29 1.57 4.56
N CYS A 207 4.14 1.32 5.16
CA CYS A 207 3.33 2.33 5.83
C CYS A 207 3.56 2.16 7.33
N GLU A 208 4.14 3.16 7.98
CA GLU A 208 4.65 3.04 9.36
C GLU A 208 3.51 2.88 10.39
N GLU A 209 2.33 3.42 10.09
CA GLU A 209 1.14 3.33 10.94
C GLU A 209 0.16 2.20 10.49
N ASP A 210 0.67 1.17 9.78
CA ASP A 210 -0.13 0.01 9.37
C ASP A 210 -0.37 -0.94 10.56
N GLU A 211 -1.62 -1.08 10.99
CA GLU A 211 -2.00 -1.96 12.11
C GLU A 211 -2.34 -3.39 11.66
N VAL A 212 -2.41 -3.66 10.35
CA VAL A 212 -2.60 -5.01 9.80
C VAL A 212 -1.25 -5.65 9.49
N MET A 213 -0.47 -4.98 8.64
CA MET A 213 0.85 -5.41 8.19
C MET A 213 1.91 -4.64 8.96
N LYS A 214 1.89 -4.84 10.28
CA LYS A 214 2.73 -4.14 11.26
C LYS A 214 4.18 -4.05 10.83
N GLU A 215 4.81 -2.95 11.21
CA GLU A 215 6.17 -2.60 10.78
C GLU A 215 7.17 -3.74 11.04
N ASP A 216 7.09 -4.42 12.19
CA ASP A 216 7.95 -5.54 12.53
C ASP A 216 7.80 -6.72 11.56
N PHE A 217 6.57 -7.04 11.16
CA PHE A 217 6.28 -8.08 10.18
C PHE A 217 6.73 -7.67 8.77
N ALA A 218 6.49 -6.41 8.38
CA ALA A 218 6.97 -5.88 7.10
C ALA A 218 8.51 -5.91 7.02
N ARG A 219 9.21 -5.49 8.08
CA ARG A 219 10.67 -5.55 8.18
C ARG A 219 11.19 -6.99 8.14
N TRP A 220 10.55 -7.90 8.88
CA TRP A 220 10.89 -9.32 8.83
C TRP A 220 10.75 -9.88 7.40
N MET A 221 9.67 -9.58 6.68
CA MET A 221 9.49 -10.01 5.29
C MET A 221 10.57 -9.44 4.35
N ILE A 222 10.96 -8.18 4.54
CA ILE A 222 12.02 -7.54 3.77
C ILE A 222 13.38 -8.19 4.03
N GLU A 223 13.68 -8.58 5.27
CA GLU A 223 14.92 -9.32 5.59
C GLU A 223 14.89 -10.74 5.05
N TYR A 224 13.71 -11.38 5.11
CA TYR A 224 13.45 -12.72 4.61
C TYR A 224 13.49 -12.82 3.07
N SER A 225 13.11 -11.73 2.37
CA SER A 225 13.11 -11.62 0.91
C SER A 225 13.60 -10.23 0.47
N PRO A 226 14.91 -9.94 0.49
CA PRO A 226 15.41 -8.59 0.23
C PRO A 226 15.01 -8.08 -1.18
N PRO A 227 14.32 -6.93 -1.27
CA PRO A 227 14.04 -6.27 -2.54
C PRO A 227 15.30 -5.51 -3.00
N LYS A 228 15.33 -5.12 -4.28
CA LYS A 228 16.42 -4.28 -4.80
C LYS A 228 16.34 -2.86 -4.25
N GLU A 229 15.14 -2.34 -4.02
CA GLU A 229 14.90 -1.01 -3.47
C GLU A 229 13.91 -1.06 -2.29
N LYS A 230 14.19 -0.27 -1.25
CA LYS A 230 13.33 -0.09 -0.07
C LYS A 230 12.99 1.40 0.02
N LYS A 231 11.70 1.75 0.17
CA LYS A 231 11.28 3.14 0.38
C LYS A 231 10.43 3.26 1.65
N TYR A 232 10.75 4.28 2.45
CA TYR A 232 10.03 4.70 3.65
C TYR A 232 9.40 6.07 3.35
N THR A 233 8.21 6.35 3.85
CA THR A 233 7.50 7.62 3.65
C THR A 233 7.22 8.30 4.99
N ALA A 234 7.80 9.49 5.23
CA ALA A 234 7.64 10.36 6.42
C ALA A 234 7.44 11.85 6.01
N GLY A 235 6.82 12.71 6.86
CA GLY A 235 6.30 14.09 6.57
C GLY A 235 7.30 15.31 6.56
N THR A 236 6.82 16.54 6.23
CA THR A 236 7.56 17.75 5.70
C THR A 236 7.85 18.94 6.70
N PRO A 237 8.91 19.83 6.54
CA PRO A 237 9.39 20.84 7.57
C PRO A 237 9.11 22.39 7.41
N PRO A 238 9.30 23.28 8.45
CA PRO A 238 8.50 24.51 8.78
C PRO A 238 8.68 25.91 8.09
N LYS A 239 9.83 26.30 7.51
CA LYS A 239 9.98 27.66 6.89
C LYS A 239 9.25 27.81 5.56
N ALA A 240 8.92 26.70 4.92
CA ALA A 240 8.16 26.66 3.69
C ALA A 240 6.71 27.16 3.87
N TRP A 241 6.17 27.18 5.10
CA TRP A 241 4.73 27.15 5.38
C TRP A 241 4.01 28.52 5.32
N LYS A 242 4.68 29.63 4.96
CA LYS A 242 4.11 30.98 4.74
C LYS A 242 3.14 31.45 5.85
N ASP A 243 1.86 31.66 5.53
CA ASP A 243 0.81 32.13 6.45
C ASP A 243 0.14 30.99 7.26
N THR A 244 0.68 29.78 7.17
CA THR A 244 0.29 28.66 8.03
C THR A 244 0.50 29.01 9.49
N GLN A 245 -0.56 28.86 10.27
CA GLN A 245 -0.54 29.14 11.70
C GLN A 245 -0.17 27.88 12.46
N PHE A 246 0.87 28.00 13.26
CA PHE A 246 1.34 26.96 14.16
C PHE A 246 0.59 27.12 15.50
N LEU A 247 -0.13 26.09 15.92
CA LEU A 247 -0.99 26.08 17.10
C LEU A 247 -0.43 25.14 18.18
N THR A 248 -0.57 25.53 19.44
CA THR A 248 -0.34 24.63 20.59
C THR A 248 -1.69 24.21 21.15
N PHE A 249 -2.01 22.92 21.07
CA PHE A 249 -3.11 22.32 21.81
C PHE A 249 -2.63 22.00 23.23
N GLY A 250 -3.16 22.70 24.25
CA GLY A 250 -2.82 22.46 25.66
C GLY A 250 -2.23 23.67 26.37
N ASP A 251 -1.22 23.46 27.22
CA ASP A 251 -0.55 24.52 28.00
C ASP A 251 0.22 25.46 27.04
N PRO A 252 -0.01 26.80 27.07
CA PRO A 252 0.69 27.77 26.23
C PRO A 252 2.20 27.86 26.47
N LYS A 253 2.76 27.11 27.43
CA LYS A 253 4.20 26.96 27.65
C LYS A 253 4.81 25.75 26.91
N GLU A 254 4.01 24.88 26.30
CA GLU A 254 4.45 23.69 25.57
C GLU A 254 4.76 23.99 24.08
N PRO A 255 5.60 23.17 23.41
CA PRO A 255 5.93 23.34 21.99
C PRO A 255 4.69 23.22 21.10
N THR A 256 4.76 23.82 19.91
CA THR A 256 3.68 23.75 18.91
C THR A 256 3.29 22.31 18.57
N THR A 257 2.02 21.94 18.79
CA THR A 257 1.49 20.58 18.55
C THR A 257 0.56 20.48 17.35
N GLY A 258 0.28 21.56 16.63
CA GLY A 258 -0.52 21.52 15.40
C GLY A 258 -0.27 22.68 14.44
N LEU A 259 -0.86 22.60 13.25
CA LEU A 259 -0.81 23.62 12.22
C LEU A 259 -2.17 23.78 11.53
N VAL A 260 -2.50 25.00 11.13
CA VAL A 260 -3.57 25.31 10.19
C VAL A 260 -2.93 25.91 8.95
N VAL A 261 -3.02 25.19 7.84
CA VAL A 261 -2.39 25.60 6.58
C VAL A 261 -3.03 26.89 6.07
N GLY A 262 -2.21 27.91 5.84
CA GLY A 262 -2.69 29.23 5.44
C GLY A 262 -3.08 29.31 3.96
N PRO A 263 -4.06 30.15 3.58
CA PRO A 263 -4.47 30.33 2.18
C PRO A 263 -3.34 30.73 1.23
N GLN A 264 -2.37 31.54 1.67
CA GLN A 264 -1.23 31.92 0.82
C GLN A 264 -0.31 30.73 0.57
N PHE A 265 -0.05 29.90 1.58
CA PHE A 265 0.69 28.64 1.40
C PHE A 265 -0.04 27.68 0.48
N LEU A 266 -1.35 27.49 0.68
CA LEU A 266 -2.16 26.65 -0.21
C LEU A 266 -2.06 27.15 -1.65
N LYS A 267 -2.26 28.44 -1.89
CA LYS A 267 -2.29 29.01 -3.24
C LYS A 267 -0.95 28.94 -3.96
N SER A 268 0.14 29.22 -3.25
CA SER A 268 1.43 29.49 -3.88
C SER A 268 2.45 28.37 -3.69
N THR A 269 2.03 27.28 -3.05
CA THR A 269 2.88 26.11 -2.79
C THR A 269 2.16 24.77 -3.00
N ILE A 270 0.89 24.60 -2.59
CA ILE A 270 0.17 23.31 -2.71
C ILE A 270 -0.69 23.24 -3.99
N TYR A 271 -1.36 24.33 -4.34
CA TYR A 271 -2.31 24.46 -5.45
C TYR A 271 -1.83 25.45 -6.51
N ASP A 272 -0.53 25.73 -6.58
CA ASP A 272 0.01 26.78 -7.45
C ASP A 272 -0.12 26.48 -8.96
N LEU A 273 -0.33 25.21 -9.30
CA LEU A 273 -0.63 24.74 -10.65
C LEU A 273 -2.09 24.26 -10.82
N CYS A 274 -2.92 24.38 -9.79
CA CYS A 274 -4.31 23.92 -9.81
C CYS A 274 -5.27 25.01 -10.30
N SER A 275 -6.48 24.57 -10.68
CA SER A 275 -7.54 25.50 -11.09
C SER A 275 -7.99 26.40 -9.92
N PRO A 276 -8.52 27.62 -10.19
CA PRO A 276 -9.10 28.46 -9.15
C PRO A 276 -10.20 27.78 -8.34
N GLU A 277 -10.96 26.88 -8.97
CA GLU A 277 -12.04 26.09 -8.35
C GLU A 277 -11.49 25.09 -7.34
N ASP A 278 -10.40 24.38 -7.66
CA ASP A 278 -9.74 23.42 -6.76
C ASP A 278 -9.07 24.13 -5.59
N TYR A 279 -8.45 25.30 -5.83
CA TYR A 279 -7.92 26.14 -4.76
C TYR A 279 -9.04 26.66 -3.83
N THR A 280 -10.16 27.09 -4.39
CA THR A 280 -11.31 27.57 -3.60
C THR A 280 -11.90 26.45 -2.76
N LEU A 281 -12.04 25.25 -3.32
CA LEU A 281 -12.49 24.09 -2.56
C LEU A 281 -11.49 23.70 -1.47
N GLY A 282 -10.18 23.70 -1.77
CA GLY A 282 -9.13 23.43 -0.81
C GLY A 282 -9.13 24.39 0.38
N THR A 283 -9.28 25.70 0.14
CA THR A 283 -9.35 26.69 1.22
C THR A 283 -10.59 26.59 2.11
N LEU A 284 -11.73 26.14 1.57
CA LEU A 284 -12.96 25.95 2.34
C LEU A 284 -12.92 24.72 3.26
N LEU A 285 -12.02 23.78 3.01
CA LEU A 285 -11.98 22.48 3.68
C LEU A 285 -10.81 22.31 4.66
N VAL A 286 -9.92 23.31 4.78
CA VAL A 286 -8.74 23.23 5.66
C VAL A 286 -9.15 23.22 7.14
N ARG A 287 -8.52 22.33 7.90
CA ARG A 287 -8.69 22.17 9.35
C ARG A 287 -7.33 22.08 10.06
N PRO A 288 -7.26 22.33 11.38
CA PRO A 288 -6.04 22.12 12.16
C PRO A 288 -5.59 20.65 12.13
N GLY A 289 -4.32 20.40 11.82
CA GLY A 289 -3.69 19.08 11.88
C GLY A 289 -2.55 19.04 12.91
N SER A 290 -2.28 17.88 13.53
CA SER A 290 -1.21 17.71 14.52
C SER A 290 0.17 17.64 13.85
N LEU A 291 1.22 18.10 14.54
CA LEU A 291 2.60 18.19 14.01
C LEU A 291 3.59 17.14 14.55
N PHE A 292 3.27 16.44 15.64
CA PHE A 292 4.10 15.38 16.25
C PHE A 292 5.60 15.71 16.47
N MET A 293 5.97 17.00 16.51
CA MET A 293 7.37 17.45 16.48
C MET A 293 8.16 17.07 17.76
N GLU A 294 7.48 16.93 18.90
CA GLU A 294 8.10 16.43 20.13
C GLU A 294 8.50 14.96 20.06
N ASP A 295 7.68 14.13 19.42
CA ASP A 295 7.92 12.69 19.30
C ASP A 295 9.12 12.42 18.39
N LEU A 296 9.28 13.25 17.35
CA LEU A 296 10.43 13.20 16.44
C LEU A 296 11.73 13.71 17.08
N HIS A 297 11.67 14.70 17.99
CA HIS A 297 12.86 15.23 18.68
C HIS A 297 13.43 14.29 19.75
N LYS A 298 12.61 13.38 20.30
CA LYS A 298 13.03 12.40 21.32
C LYS A 298 13.73 11.17 20.73
N ALA A 299 13.86 11.09 19.40
CA ALA A 299 14.47 9.95 18.72
C ALA A 299 16.00 10.07 18.63
N ASP A 300 16.72 9.51 19.60
CA ASP A 300 18.20 9.41 19.64
C ASP A 300 18.85 8.60 18.48
N LYS A 301 18.11 8.28 17.41
CA LYS A 301 18.49 7.30 16.38
C LYS A 301 18.95 7.90 15.04
N PHE A 302 18.96 9.23 14.89
CA PHE A 302 19.37 9.89 13.64
C PHE A 302 20.83 10.37 13.72
N THR A 303 21.79 9.46 13.73
CA THR A 303 23.22 9.79 13.66
C THR A 303 23.76 9.66 12.24
N ASP A 304 24.85 10.37 11.93
CA ASP A 304 25.53 10.29 10.63
C ASP A 304 26.01 8.87 10.29
N GLU A 305 26.34 8.06 11.30
CA GLU A 305 26.78 6.67 11.13
C GLU A 305 25.64 5.74 10.65
N VAL A 306 24.41 5.97 11.12
CA VAL A 306 23.25 5.11 10.79
C VAL A 306 22.44 5.67 9.63
N PHE A 307 22.10 6.96 9.68
CA PHE A 307 21.25 7.62 8.69
C PHE A 307 22.06 8.29 7.56
N GLY A 308 23.26 8.79 7.85
CA GLY A 308 24.14 9.49 6.90
C GLY A 308 24.92 8.57 5.95
N SER A 309 25.04 7.27 6.26
CA SER A 309 25.85 6.31 5.51
C SER A 309 25.19 5.72 4.26
N VAL A 310 23.90 6.00 4.04
CA VAL A 310 23.14 5.52 2.87
C VAL A 310 23.27 6.52 1.71
N PRO A 311 23.76 6.11 0.52
CA PRO A 311 23.78 6.98 -0.66
C PRO A 311 22.37 7.36 -1.08
N ARG A 312 22.10 8.65 -1.27
CA ARG A 312 20.76 9.18 -1.57
C ARG A 312 20.69 9.71 -3.00
N VAL A 313 19.63 9.33 -3.70
CA VAL A 313 19.20 9.95 -4.96
C VAL A 313 17.87 10.62 -4.68
N TYR A 314 17.82 11.93 -4.85
CA TYR A 314 16.60 12.71 -4.69
C TYR A 314 15.93 12.87 -6.06
N VAL A 315 14.64 12.60 -6.14
CA VAL A 315 13.81 13.04 -7.26
C VAL A 315 13.22 14.37 -6.84
N VAL A 316 13.80 15.44 -7.37
CA VAL A 316 13.28 16.80 -7.18
C VAL A 316 12.24 17.02 -8.28
N CYS A 317 11.01 17.35 -7.88
CA CYS A 317 10.06 17.94 -8.81
C CYS A 317 10.48 19.41 -9.00
N ASP A 318 10.91 19.77 -10.21
CA ASP A 318 11.43 21.11 -10.51
C ASP A 318 10.43 22.24 -10.18
N GLU A 319 9.14 21.90 -10.07
CA GLU A 319 8.05 22.83 -9.78
C GLU A 319 7.43 22.63 -8.38
N ASP A 320 7.89 21.66 -7.59
CA ASP A 320 7.42 21.45 -6.22
C ASP A 320 8.07 22.46 -5.26
N LYS A 321 7.25 23.41 -4.79
CA LYS A 321 7.67 24.48 -3.89
C LYS A 321 7.57 24.09 -2.40
N THR A 322 7.11 22.88 -2.07
CA THR A 322 6.97 22.41 -0.67
C THR A 322 8.32 22.02 -0.07
N ASN A 323 9.26 21.53 -0.91
CA ASN A 323 10.56 21.01 -0.51
C ASN A 323 11.75 21.77 -1.12
N SER A 324 11.54 22.97 -1.67
CA SER A 324 12.62 23.77 -2.25
C SER A 324 13.59 24.25 -1.16
N SER A 325 14.69 23.52 -0.98
CA SER A 325 15.83 23.97 -0.17
C SER A 325 16.46 25.19 -0.83
N SER A 326 16.12 26.39 -0.36
CA SER A 326 16.95 27.58 -0.57
C SER A 326 18.05 27.59 0.49
N GLY A 327 19.25 27.13 0.09
CA GLY A 327 20.49 27.26 0.87
C GLY A 327 20.75 26.11 1.83
#